data_AF-A0A2V2N353-F1
#
_entry.id   AF-A0A2V2N353-F1
#
_cell.length_a   1.000
_cell.length_b   1.000
_cell.length_c   1.000
_cell.angle_alpha   90.00
_cell.angle_beta   90.00
_cell.angle_gamma   90.00
#
_symmetry.space_group_name_H-M   'P 1'
#
loop_
_entity.id
_entity.type
_entity.pdbx_description
1 polymer ?
#
loop_
_entity_poly.entity_id
_entity_poly.type
_entity_poly.pdbx_seq_one_letter_code
_entity_poly.pdbx_strand_id
1 'polypeptide(L)'
;MSQPLPPHLEKAIHKVGMRGIPSDVQTLIAELCDIRPYSLTEFADLLCQTLKWSYHNYLKPMIRDRVLELTIPDNPRSPKQAVRTRSRKEDT
;
A
#
# COMPACT_ATOMS: atom_id res chain seq x y z
N MET A 1 2.65 4.95 -17.41
CA MET A 1 1.29 5.52 -17.56
C MET A 1 0.47 5.01 -16.39
N SER A 2 0.29 5.83 -15.35
CA SER A 2 -0.48 5.46 -14.17
C SER A 2 -1.95 5.41 -14.57
N GLN A 3 -2.61 4.27 -14.34
CA GLN A 3 -4.07 4.19 -14.50
C GLN A 3 -4.73 5.27 -13.63
N PRO A 4 -5.82 5.90 -14.12
CA PRO A 4 -6.53 6.90 -13.35
C PRO A 4 -7.06 6.27 -12.05
N LEU A 5 -6.72 6.88 -10.92
CA LEU A 5 -7.22 6.48 -9.62
C LEU A 5 -8.69 6.91 -9.49
N PRO A 6 -9.53 6.14 -8.77
CA PRO A 6 -10.86 6.60 -8.37
C PRO A 6 -10.80 7.97 -7.66
N PRO A 7 -11.75 8.89 -7.93
CA PRO A 7 -11.70 10.26 -7.38
C PRO A 7 -11.67 10.35 -5.85
N HIS A 8 -12.20 9.34 -5.15
CA HIS A 8 -12.16 9.29 -3.69
C HIS A 8 -10.74 8.97 -3.17
N LEU A 9 -9.98 8.13 -3.87
CA LEU A 9 -8.59 7.82 -3.52
C LEU A 9 -7.67 9.01 -3.77
N GLU A 10 -7.88 9.75 -4.87
CA GLU A 10 -7.14 10.99 -5.12
C GLU A 10 -7.36 12.00 -3.98
N LYS A 11 -8.62 12.22 -3.59
CA LYS A 11 -8.95 13.07 -2.44
C LYS A 11 -8.34 12.57 -1.14
N ALA A 12 -8.35 11.26 -0.91
CA ALA A 12 -7.76 10.65 0.28
C ALA A 12 -6.22 10.84 0.31
N ILE A 13 -5.54 10.68 -0.82
CA ILE A 13 -4.10 10.94 -0.97
C ILE A 13 -3.79 12.41 -0.62
N HIS A 14 -4.55 13.35 -1.18
CA HIS A 14 -4.41 14.78 -0.86
C HIS A 14 -4.64 15.08 0.62
N LYS A 15 -5.57 14.37 1.28
CA LYS A 15 -5.93 14.56 2.70
C LYS A 15 -4.94 13.91 3.67
N VAL A 16 -4.37 12.76 3.31
CA VAL A 16 -3.37 12.03 4.11
C VAL A 16 -2.05 12.80 4.21
N GLY A 17 -1.76 13.64 3.22
CA GLY A 17 -0.67 14.62 3.28
C GLY A 17 -0.70 15.49 4.54
N MET A 18 0.49 15.96 4.93
CA MET A 18 0.82 16.83 6.08
C MET A 18 0.48 16.32 7.50
N ARG A 19 -0.66 15.67 7.79
CA ARG A 19 -1.06 15.27 9.17
C ARG A 19 -2.03 14.07 9.27
N GLY A 20 -2.06 13.15 8.29
CA GLY A 20 -2.99 12.01 8.32
C GLY A 20 -2.82 11.10 9.56
N ILE A 21 -3.94 10.58 10.08
CA ILE A 21 -3.94 9.56 11.14
C ILE A 21 -3.41 8.25 10.55
N PRO A 22 -2.52 7.50 11.23
CA PRO A 22 -1.95 6.27 10.67
C PRO A 22 -2.97 5.25 10.15
N SER A 23 -4.14 5.14 10.79
CA SER A 23 -5.25 4.28 10.35
C SER A 23 -5.80 4.68 8.99
N ASP A 24 -5.97 5.98 8.73
CA ASP A 24 -6.50 6.48 7.46
C ASP A 24 -5.55 6.15 6.31
N VAL A 25 -4.24 6.22 6.58
CA VAL A 25 -3.21 5.83 5.61
C VAL A 25 -3.25 4.33 5.32
N GLN A 26 -3.42 3.50 6.35
CA GLN A 26 -3.53 2.05 6.17
C GLN A 26 -4.79 1.67 5.39
N THR A 27 -5.92 2.31 5.64
CA THR A 27 -7.16 2.12 4.86
C THR A 27 -6.94 2.49 3.40
N LEU A 28 -6.35 3.65 3.13
CA LEU A 28 -6.01 4.10 1.78
C LEU A 28 -5.09 3.11 1.05
N ILE A 29 -4.05 2.61 1.74
CA ILE A 29 -3.13 1.62 1.18
C ILE A 29 -3.87 0.32 0.82
N ALA A 30 -4.79 -0.15 1.67
CA ALA A 30 -5.57 -1.35 1.41
C ALA A 30 -6.49 -1.18 0.19
N GLU A 31 -7.17 -0.03 0.06
CA GLU A 31 -8.03 0.27 -1.09
C GLU A 31 -7.22 0.37 -2.40
N LEU A 32 -6.04 0.99 -2.37
CA LEU A 32 -5.14 1.00 -3.52
C LEU A 32 -4.71 -0.43 -3.90
N CYS A 33 -4.27 -1.20 -2.92
CA CYS A 33 -3.81 -2.58 -3.10
C CYS A 33 -4.91 -3.56 -3.53
N ASP A 34 -6.19 -3.20 -3.40
CA ASP A 34 -7.33 -3.99 -3.87
C ASP A 34 -7.55 -3.81 -5.38
N ILE A 35 -7.26 -2.61 -5.91
CA ILE A 35 -7.35 -2.32 -7.36
C ILE A 35 -6.25 -3.06 -8.13
N ARG A 36 -5.00 -3.00 -7.62
CA ARG A 36 -3.84 -3.69 -8.19
C ARG A 36 -2.69 -3.76 -7.18
N PRO A 37 -1.67 -4.59 -7.43
CA PRO A 37 -0.44 -4.50 -6.67
C PRO A 37 0.27 -3.16 -6.90
N TYR A 38 0.84 -2.60 -5.84
CA TYR A 38 1.66 -1.39 -5.87
C TYR A 38 3.07 -1.69 -5.36
N SER A 39 4.08 -1.21 -6.09
CA SER A 39 5.45 -1.26 -5.63
C SER A 39 5.67 -0.32 -4.44
N LEU A 40 6.70 -0.60 -3.65
CA LEU A 40 7.07 0.25 -2.53
C LEU A 40 7.42 1.68 -3.00
N THR A 41 8.07 1.79 -4.17
CA THR A 41 8.43 3.07 -4.78
C THR A 41 7.18 3.87 -5.15
N GLU A 42 6.20 3.24 -5.80
CA GLU A 42 4.93 3.91 -6.12
C GLU A 42 4.22 4.43 -4.86
N PHE A 43 4.29 3.71 -3.72
CA PHE A 43 3.75 4.24 -2.45
C PHE A 43 4.51 5.45 -1.93
N ALA A 44 5.84 5.44 -2.03
CA ALA A 44 6.67 6.58 -1.63
C ALA A 44 6.31 7.83 -2.45
N ASP A 45 6.13 7.67 -3.77
CA ASP A 45 5.70 8.73 -4.68
C ASP A 45 4.28 9.20 -4.37
N LEU A 46 3.31 8.29 -4.21
CA LEU A 46 1.91 8.63 -3.95
C LEU A 46 1.70 9.32 -2.59
N LEU A 47 2.42 8.89 -1.55
CA LEU A 47 2.27 9.40 -0.20
C LEU A 47 3.23 10.55 0.12
N CYS A 48 4.08 10.96 -0.83
CA CYS A 48 5.15 11.95 -0.65
C CYS A 48 6.03 11.66 0.60
N GLN A 49 6.35 10.39 0.83
CA GLN A 49 7.09 9.94 2.01
C GLN A 49 8.27 9.06 1.61
N THR A 50 9.25 8.94 2.52
CA THR A 50 10.39 8.06 2.23
C THR A 50 9.97 6.59 2.27
N LEU A 51 10.45 5.83 1.29
CA LEU A 51 10.25 4.38 1.15
C LEU A 51 10.42 3.62 2.49
N LYS A 52 11.51 3.92 3.20
CA LYS A 52 11.86 3.31 4.48
C LYS A 52 10.81 3.61 5.53
N TRP A 53 10.38 4.88 5.64
CA TRP A 53 9.39 5.29 6.63
C TRP A 53 8.01 4.69 6.35
N SER A 54 7.53 4.76 5.10
CA SER A 54 6.25 4.18 4.70
C SER A 54 6.21 2.67 4.92
N TYR A 55 7.32 1.98 4.62
CA TYR A 55 7.43 0.55 4.86
C TYR A 55 7.34 0.21 6.35
N HIS A 56 8.11 0.88 7.21
CA HIS A 56 8.14 0.56 8.64
C HIS A 56 6.84 0.92 9.37
N ASN A 57 6.19 2.03 9.02
CA ASN A 57 5.03 2.53 9.75
C ASN A 57 3.69 1.96 9.24
N TYR A 58 3.60 1.60 7.96
CA TYR A 58 2.34 1.14 7.37
C TYR A 58 2.43 -0.27 6.80
N LEU A 59 3.35 -0.52 5.88
CA LEU A 59 3.34 -1.77 5.12
C LEU A 59 3.74 -2.97 5.98
N LYS A 60 4.78 -2.82 6.81
CA LYS A 60 5.26 -3.89 7.71
C LYS A 60 4.18 -4.36 8.69
N PRO A 61 3.46 -3.48 9.44
CA PRO A 61 2.38 -3.93 10.29
C PRO A 61 1.22 -4.54 9.48
N MET A 62 0.83 -3.96 8.35
CA MET A 62 -0.25 -4.53 7.51
C MET A 62 0.09 -5.92 6.94
N ILE A 63 1.35 -6.18 6.58
CA ILE A 63 1.81 -7.51 6.14
C ILE A 63 1.80 -8.49 7.32
N ARG A 64 2.33 -8.08 8.48
CA ARG A 64 2.33 -8.90 9.70
C ARG A 64 0.90 -9.30 10.09
N ASP A 65 -0.04 -8.35 9.98
CA ASP A 65 -1.45 -8.52 10.35
C ASP A 65 -2.26 -9.19 9.22
N ARG A 66 -1.57 -9.67 8.17
CA ARG A 66 -2.13 -10.41 7.01
C ARG A 66 -3.21 -9.64 6.24
N VAL A 67 -3.20 -8.31 6.32
CA VAL A 67 -4.01 -7.42 5.49
C VAL A 67 -3.40 -7.32 4.09
N LEU A 68 -2.08 -7.22 4.02
CA LEU A 68 -1.31 -7.22 2.77
C LEU A 68 -0.42 -8.46 2.67
N GLU A 69 -0.02 -8.78 1.44
CA GLU A 69 1.00 -9.78 1.16
C GLU A 69 1.99 -9.28 0.10
N LEU A 70 3.21 -9.83 0.16
CA LEU A 70 4.23 -9.60 -0.86
C LEU A 70 3.87 -10.36 -2.14
N THR A 71 4.03 -9.74 -3.30
CA THR A 71 3.85 -10.42 -4.58
C THR A 71 5.00 -11.36 -4.92
N ILE A 72 6.19 -11.14 -4.35
CA ILE A 72 7.39 -11.99 -4.52
C ILE A 72 7.91 -12.39 -3.14
N PRO A 73 7.28 -13.37 -2.46
CA PRO A 73 7.66 -13.74 -1.09
C PRO A 73 9.08 -14.31 -0.98
N ASP A 74 9.54 -15.07 -1.98
CA ASP A 74 10.87 -15.70 -2.00
C ASP A 74 12.01 -14.68 -2.19
N ASN A 75 11.71 -13.49 -2.71
CA ASN A 75 12.69 -12.42 -2.86
C ASN A 75 12.13 -11.06 -2.41
N PRO A 76 12.05 -10.82 -1.08
CA PRO A 76 11.55 -9.58 -0.50
C PRO A 76 12.27 -8.32 -0.96
N ARG A 77 13.54 -8.44 -1.37
CA ARG A 77 14.40 -7.32 -1.81
C ARG A 77 14.42 -7.12 -3.32
N SER A 78 13.59 -7.85 -4.06
CA SER A 78 13.47 -7.68 -5.51
C SER A 78 13.13 -6.22 -5.84
N PRO A 79 13.78 -5.60 -6.85
CA PRO A 79 13.38 -4.27 -7.32
C PRO A 79 11.97 -4.24 -7.91
N LYS A 80 11.40 -5.41 -8.24
CA LYS A 80 10.02 -5.59 -8.70
C LYS A 80 9.06 -5.97 -7.57
N GLN A 81 9.49 -5.90 -6.32
CA GLN A 81 8.63 -6.22 -5.18
C GLN A 81 7.43 -5.27 -5.14
N ALA A 82 6.26 -5.84 -4.93
CA ALA A 82 5.02 -5.11 -4.72
C ALA A 82 4.24 -5.73 -3.57
N VAL A 83 3.29 -4.97 -3.05
CA VAL A 83 2.31 -5.44 -2.07
C VAL A 83 0.93 -5.39 -2.69
N ARG A 84 0.09 -6.36 -2.30
CA ARG A 84 -1.32 -6.42 -2.66
C ARG A 84 -2.15 -6.80 -1.45
N THR A 85 -3.44 -6.53 -1.50
CA THR A 85 -4.36 -6.95 -0.45
C THR A 85 -4.41 -8.47 -0.46
N ARG A 86 -4.30 -9.08 0.71
CA ARG A 86 -4.48 -10.52 0.83
C ARG A 86 -5.93 -10.80 0.52
N SER A 87 -6.22 -11.32 -0.67
CA SER A 87 -7.55 -11.80 -1.00
C SER A 87 -7.89 -12.82 0.06
N ARG A 88 -8.90 -12.53 0.90
CA ARG A 88 -9.47 -13.51 1.81
C ARG A 88 -10.12 -14.55 0.90
N LYS A 89 -9.33 -15.51 0.41
CA LYS A 89 -9.91 -16.74 -0.12
C LYS A 89 -10.63 -17.32 1.06
N GLU A 90 -11.95 -17.25 1.00
CA GLU A 90 -12.87 -17.96 1.86
C GLU A 90 -12.35 -19.40 1.92
N ASP A 91 -11.75 -19.76 3.06
CA ASP A 91 -11.38 -21.13 3.37
C ASP A 91 -12.71 -21.90 3.46
N THR A 92 -13.11 -22.53 2.35
CA THR A 92 -14.19 -23.52 2.29
C THR A 92 -13.88 -24.73 3.16
#